data_AF-A0A261KWD5-F1
#
_entry.id   AF-A0A261KWD5-F1
#
_cell.length_a   1.000
_cell.length_b   1.000
_cell.length_c   1.000
_cell.angle_alpha   90.00
_cell.angle_beta   90.00
_cell.angle_gamma   90.00
#
_symmetry.space_group_name_H-M   'P 1'
#
loop_
_entity.id
_entity.type
_entity.pdbx_description
1 polymer ?
#
loop_
_entity_poly.entity_id
_entity_poly.type
_entity_poly.pdbx_seq_one_letter_code
_entity_poly.pdbx_strand_id
1 'polypeptide(L)'
;MVTALFTSTPMQNQSGDRLVSKVAGAAIAALFRSSDQVEANVRAEPVAKLLQGSLDGFDFIGKGMQMYNGLRIEVMELYLQAISIDFSAIFTGKVKLKQPIQATMRTVLSESDLTTSFNTP
;
A
#
# COMPACT_ATOMS: atom_id res chain seq x y z
N MET A 1 -18.44 -10.86 8.12
CA MET A 1 -18.52 -9.70 9.04
C MET A 1 -17.10 -9.40 9.56
N VAL A 2 -16.36 -8.48 8.94
CA VAL A 2 -15.05 -7.98 9.46
C VAL A 2 -14.96 -6.44 9.34
N THR A 3 -16.11 -5.77 9.21
CA THR A 3 -16.20 -4.29 9.15
C THR A 3 -15.78 -3.61 10.46
N ALA A 4 -15.48 -4.37 11.53
CA ALA A 4 -15.27 -3.85 12.87
C ALA A 4 -13.82 -3.51 13.24
N LEU A 5 -12.81 -3.80 12.41
CA LEU A 5 -11.41 -3.52 12.77
C LEU A 5 -10.94 -2.09 12.45
N PHE A 6 -11.76 -1.27 11.78
CA PHE A 6 -11.35 0.06 11.30
C PHE A 6 -11.94 1.25 12.07
N THR A 7 -12.69 1.05 13.17
CA THR A 7 -13.44 2.15 13.81
C THR A 7 -12.82 2.74 15.09
N SER A 8 -11.63 2.33 15.55
CA SER A 8 -11.17 2.73 16.90
C SER A 8 -9.78 3.32 17.07
N THR A 9 -9.02 3.63 16.03
CA THR A 9 -7.83 4.49 16.19
C THR A 9 -8.08 5.87 15.60
N PRO A 10 -8.30 6.92 16.42
CA PRO A 10 -8.26 8.28 15.92
C PRO A 10 -6.87 8.51 15.32
N MET A 11 -6.81 8.66 13.99
CA MET A 11 -5.58 8.96 13.24
C MET A 11 -5.06 10.33 13.65
N GLN A 12 -4.26 10.35 14.72
CA GLN A 12 -3.64 11.55 15.25
C GLN A 12 -2.39 11.89 14.42
N ASN A 13 -2.59 12.37 13.20
CA ASN A 13 -1.48 12.75 12.31
C ASN A 13 -1.32 14.26 12.22
N GLN A 14 -0.09 14.74 12.37
CA GLN A 14 0.36 16.08 12.00
C GLN A 14 0.13 16.30 10.49
N SER A 15 0.00 17.56 10.07
CA SER A 15 -0.46 17.95 8.71
C SER A 15 0.35 17.36 7.54
N GLY A 16 1.66 17.10 7.73
CA GLY A 16 2.56 16.61 6.67
C GLY A 16 2.28 15.18 6.21
N ASP A 17 2.00 14.26 7.12
CA ASP A 17 1.79 12.83 6.81
C ASP A 17 0.55 12.58 5.96
N ARG A 18 -0.46 13.46 6.07
CA ARG A 18 -1.68 13.37 5.26
C ARG A 18 -1.42 13.64 3.78
N LEU A 19 -0.54 14.59 3.47
CA LEU A 19 -0.18 14.89 2.08
C LEU A 19 0.60 13.74 1.46
N VAL A 20 1.59 13.22 2.19
CA VAL A 20 2.38 12.06 1.76
C VAL A 20 1.48 10.84 1.53
N SER A 21 0.58 10.55 2.48
CA SER A 21 -0.36 9.44 2.39
C SER A 21 -1.29 9.55 1.18
N LYS A 22 -1.80 10.76 0.88
CA LYS A 22 -2.63 11.01 -0.30
C LYS A 22 -1.87 10.77 -1.60
N VAL A 23 -0.62 11.22 -1.69
CA VAL A 23 0.24 11.00 -2.86
C VAL A 23 0.56 9.52 -3.03
N ALA A 24 0.91 8.83 -1.94
CA ALA A 24 1.14 7.40 -1.95
C ALA A 24 -0.10 6.62 -2.40
N GLY A 25 -1.29 6.96 -1.90
CA GLY A 25 -2.55 6.37 -2.33
C GLY A 25 -2.82 6.56 -3.82
N ALA A 26 -2.59 7.76 -4.35
CA ALA A 26 -2.74 8.03 -5.78
C ALA A 26 -1.73 7.24 -6.63
N ALA A 27 -0.47 7.16 -6.20
CA ALA A 27 0.57 6.38 -6.88
C ALA A 27 0.24 4.88 -6.89
N ILE A 28 -0.26 4.33 -5.78
CA ILE A 28 -0.67 2.93 -5.69
C ILE A 28 -1.92 2.68 -6.52
N ALA A 29 -2.91 3.58 -6.51
CA ALA A 29 -4.09 3.45 -7.36
C ALA A 29 -3.73 3.37 -8.84
N ALA A 30 -2.67 4.07 -9.27
CA ALA A 30 -2.17 4.03 -10.64
C ALA A 30 -1.50 2.70 -11.03
N LEU A 31 -1.21 1.80 -10.07
CA LEU A 31 -0.75 0.43 -10.37
C LEU A 31 -1.90 -0.46 -10.85
N PHE A 32 -3.14 -0.04 -10.64
CA PHE A 32 -4.33 -0.76 -11.06
C PHE A 32 -4.92 -0.11 -12.31
N ARG A 33 -5.49 -0.93 -13.18
CA ARG A 33 -6.32 -0.45 -14.30
C ARG A 33 -7.56 0.28 -13.79
N SER A 34 -8.15 -0.23 -12.71
CA SER A 34 -9.23 0.41 -11.95
C SER A 34 -9.26 -0.13 -10.53
N SER A 35 -9.90 0.62 -9.62
CA SER A 35 -10.14 0.17 -8.24
C SER A 35 -11.38 0.86 -7.69
N ASP A 36 -12.10 0.19 -6.78
CA ASP A 36 -13.29 0.73 -6.13
C ASP A 36 -12.90 1.61 -4.93
N GLN A 37 -11.86 1.20 -4.20
CA GLN A 37 -11.30 1.94 -3.07
C GLN A 37 -9.80 1.69 -2.97
N VAL A 38 -9.03 2.76 -2.72
CA VAL A 38 -7.61 2.71 -2.38
C VAL A 38 -7.33 3.71 -1.26
N GLU A 39 -6.84 3.19 -0.14
CA GLU A 39 -6.38 3.98 0.98
C GLU A 39 -4.97 3.53 1.36
N ALA A 40 -4.10 4.51 1.58
CA ALA A 40 -2.73 4.30 1.99
C ALA A 40 -2.40 5.28 3.12
N ASN A 41 -1.69 4.80 4.13
CA ASN A 41 -1.24 5.59 5.27
C ASN A 41 0.27 5.42 5.42
N VAL A 42 1.01 6.51 5.23
CA VAL A 42 2.46 6.56 5.43
C VAL A 42 2.72 7.20 6.80
N ARG A 43 3.37 6.46 7.69
CA ARG A 43 3.80 6.98 8.99
C ARG A 43 5.29 7.31 8.94
N ALA A 44 5.64 8.57 9.20
CA ALA A 44 7.02 8.97 9.31
C ALA A 44 7.18 10.19 10.22
N GLU A 45 7.63 9.97 11.45
CA GLU A 45 7.92 11.07 12.39
C GLU A 45 9.43 11.22 12.67
N PRO A 46 10.06 12.37 12.35
CA PRO A 46 9.54 13.47 11.53
C PRO A 46 9.46 13.10 10.03
N VAL A 47 8.57 13.78 9.29
CA VAL A 47 8.31 13.51 7.86
C VAL A 47 9.58 13.57 7.00
N ALA A 48 10.53 14.42 7.38
CA ALA A 48 11.79 14.60 6.66
C ALA A 48 12.64 13.32 6.54
N LYS A 49 12.44 12.31 7.39
CA LYS A 49 13.19 11.04 7.29
C LYS A 49 12.80 10.19 6.07
N LEU A 50 11.67 10.48 5.43
CA LEU A 50 11.33 9.90 4.13
C LEU A 50 12.40 10.22 3.07
N LEU A 51 13.00 11.42 3.14
CA LEU A 51 14.08 11.85 2.25
C LEU A 51 15.40 11.11 2.52
N GLN A 52 15.51 10.43 3.66
CA GLN A 52 16.63 9.57 4.03
C GLN A 52 16.33 8.10 3.76
N GLY A 53 15.19 7.80 3.13
CA GLY A 53 14.75 6.45 2.82
C GLY A 53 14.26 5.68 4.04
N SER A 54 13.63 6.33 5.03
CA SER A 54 13.06 5.62 6.20
C SER A 54 11.61 6.01 6.44
N LEU A 55 10.80 5.06 6.89
CA LEU A 55 9.42 5.25 7.33
C LEU A 55 9.11 4.30 8.49
N ASP A 56 8.24 4.71 9.43
CA ASP A 56 7.90 3.93 10.63
C ASP A 56 6.94 2.80 10.33
N GLY A 57 6.12 2.97 9.31
CA GLY A 57 5.22 1.94 8.85
C GLY A 57 4.34 2.43 7.72
N PHE A 58 3.67 1.47 7.12
CA PHE A 58 2.79 1.69 5.99
C PHE A 58 1.60 0.76 6.09
N ASP A 59 0.40 1.33 5.99
CA ASP A 59 -0.83 0.55 5.89
C ASP A 59 -1.49 0.82 4.55
N PHE A 60 -2.07 -0.22 3.97
CA PHE A 60 -2.82 -0.15 2.73
C PHE A 60 -4.08 -0.99 2.80
N ILE A 61 -5.16 -0.43 2.27
CA ILE A 61 -6.42 -1.11 2.07
C ILE A 61 -6.89 -0.81 0.65
N GLY A 62 -7.09 -1.86 -0.14
CA GLY A 62 -7.63 -1.78 -1.48
C GLY A 62 -8.87 -2.67 -1.62
N LYS A 63 -9.84 -2.22 -2.43
CA LYS A 63 -11.00 -3.02 -2.82
C LYS A 63 -11.26 -2.97 -4.32
N GLY A 64 -11.71 -4.09 -4.87
CA GLY A 64 -12.12 -4.21 -6.27
C GLY A 64 -11.02 -3.80 -7.25
N MET A 65 -9.78 -4.13 -6.95
CA MET A 65 -8.61 -3.73 -7.73
C MET A 65 -8.50 -4.61 -8.98
N GLN A 66 -8.64 -4.02 -10.16
CA GLN A 66 -8.37 -4.68 -11.43
C GLN A 66 -6.94 -4.38 -11.89
N MET A 67 -6.13 -5.41 -12.03
CA MET A 67 -4.78 -5.33 -12.56
C MET A 67 -4.80 -5.22 -14.09
N TYR A 68 -3.71 -4.70 -14.67
CA TYR A 68 -3.57 -4.58 -16.12
C TYR A 68 -3.50 -5.93 -16.86
N ASN A 69 -3.10 -7.00 -16.17
CA ASN A 69 -3.09 -8.36 -16.70
C ASN A 69 -4.47 -9.06 -16.63
N GLY A 70 -5.52 -8.35 -16.22
CA GLY A 70 -6.87 -8.90 -16.09
C GLY A 70 -7.22 -9.47 -14.70
N LEU A 71 -6.23 -9.71 -13.83
CA LEU A 71 -6.48 -10.21 -12.48
C LEU A 71 -7.30 -9.19 -11.67
N ARG A 72 -8.41 -9.64 -11.07
CA ARG A 72 -9.18 -8.86 -10.10
C ARG A 72 -8.96 -9.35 -8.68
N ILE A 73 -8.66 -8.42 -7.78
CA ILE A 73 -8.52 -8.65 -6.35
C ILE A 73 -9.69 -7.98 -5.63
N GLU A 74 -10.47 -8.75 -4.90
CA GLU A 74 -11.67 -8.25 -4.20
C GLU A 74 -11.26 -7.33 -3.05
N VAL A 75 -10.33 -7.80 -2.19
CA VAL A 75 -9.81 -7.04 -1.05
C VAL A 75 -8.32 -7.32 -0.89
N MET A 76 -7.54 -6.30 -0.57
CA MET A 76 -6.18 -6.43 -0.07
C MET A 76 -5.99 -5.52 1.13
N GLU A 77 -5.46 -6.09 2.20
CA GLU A 77 -5.00 -5.39 3.40
C GLU A 77 -3.51 -5.68 3.54
N LEU A 78 -2.68 -4.65 3.65
CA LEU A 78 -1.24 -4.77 3.80
C LEU A 78 -0.77 -3.86 4.93
N TYR A 79 -0.01 -4.43 5.86
CA TYR A 79 0.57 -3.73 7.00
C TYR A 79 2.07 -3.98 7.02
N LEU A 80 2.85 -2.91 6.99
CA LEU A 80 4.30 -2.93 7.05
C LEU A 80 4.75 -2.23 8.33
N GLN A 81 5.70 -2.85 9.01
CA GLN A 81 6.47 -2.20 10.07
C GLN A 81 7.54 -1.27 9.46
N ALA A 82 8.46 -0.77 10.29
CA ALA A 82 9.50 0.15 9.86
C ALA A 82 10.30 -0.36 8.66
N ILE A 83 10.43 0.49 7.64
CA ILE A 83 11.17 0.21 6.41
C ILE A 83 12.36 1.16 6.34
N SER A 84 13.51 0.62 5.93
CA SER A 84 14.70 1.41 5.65
C SER A 84 15.30 1.00 4.32
N ILE A 85 15.41 1.96 3.39
CA ILE A 85 16.01 1.80 2.07
C ILE A 85 17.32 2.57 1.99
N ASP A 86 18.26 2.04 1.22
CA ASP A 86 19.47 2.73 0.81
C ASP A 86 19.14 3.75 -0.27
N PHE A 87 18.92 5.00 0.15
CA PHE A 87 18.57 6.10 -0.74
C PHE A 87 19.65 6.35 -1.82
N SER A 88 20.92 6.02 -1.54
CA SER A 88 22.00 6.18 -2.51
C SER A 88 21.85 5.22 -3.70
N ALA A 89 21.29 4.02 -3.48
CA ALA A 89 21.08 3.03 -4.52
C ALA A 89 20.02 3.47 -5.54
N ILE A 90 19.09 4.36 -5.15
CA ILE A 90 18.01 4.86 -6.02
C ILE A 90 18.60 5.61 -7.22
N PHE A 91 19.69 6.35 -7.04
CA PHE A 91 20.37 7.06 -8.13
C PHE A 91 20.99 6.12 -9.17
N THR A 92 21.16 4.84 -8.83
CA THR A 92 21.58 3.78 -9.76
C THR A 92 20.42 2.99 -10.36
N GLY A 93 19.18 3.44 -10.13
CA GLY A 93 17.95 2.77 -10.55
C GLY A 93 17.58 1.55 -9.69
N LYS A 94 18.19 1.41 -8.51
CA LYS A 94 18.00 0.24 -7.64
C LYS A 94 17.29 0.63 -6.35
N VAL A 95 16.33 -0.19 -5.94
CA VAL A 95 15.77 -0.14 -4.58
C VAL A 95 16.47 -1.22 -3.76
N LYS A 96 17.18 -0.82 -2.71
CA LYS A 96 17.87 -1.75 -1.81
C LYS A 96 17.39 -1.52 -0.39
N LEU A 97 16.93 -2.58 0.26
CA LEU A 97 16.57 -2.57 1.67
C LEU A 97 17.86 -2.59 2.52
N LYS A 98 17.90 -1.79 3.59
CA LYS A 98 18.98 -1.87 4.60
C LYS A 98 18.75 -3.02 5.58
N GLN A 99 17.51 -3.46 5.72
CA GLN A 99 17.09 -4.57 6.57
C GLN A 99 15.85 -5.26 5.97
N PRO A 100 15.62 -6.55 6.27
CA PRO A 100 14.38 -7.22 5.88
C PRO A 100 13.14 -6.45 6.35
N ILE A 101 12.11 -6.41 5.52
CA ILE A 101 10.82 -5.85 5.91
C ILE A 101 10.00 -6.88 6.70
N GLN A 102 9.26 -6.41 7.68
CA GLN A 102 8.23 -7.20 8.35
C GLN A 102 6.86 -6.74 7.83
N ALA A 103 6.12 -7.68 7.25
CA ALA A 103 4.88 -7.42 6.54
C ALA A 103 3.81 -8.44 6.93
N THR A 104 2.56 -7.99 7.02
CA THR A 104 1.38 -8.86 7.05
C THR A 104 0.44 -8.46 5.93
N MET A 105 0.00 -9.44 5.14
CA MET A 105 -0.90 -9.21 4.01
C MET A 105 -2.08 -10.18 4.09
N ARG A 106 -3.28 -9.66 3.85
CA ARG A 106 -4.49 -10.45 3.62
C ARG A 106 -5.05 -10.09 2.26
N THR A 107 -5.30 -11.10 1.45
CA THR A 107 -5.89 -10.92 0.11
C THR A 107 -7.12 -11.81 -0.02
N VAL A 108 -8.19 -11.27 -0.60
CA VAL A 108 -9.41 -12.00 -0.94
C VAL A 108 -9.52 -12.08 -2.46
N LEU A 109 -9.62 -13.31 -2.96
CA LEU A 109 -9.87 -13.63 -4.36
C LEU A 109 -11.17 -14.43 -4.40
N SER A 110 -12.16 -13.96 -5.14
CA SER A 110 -13.40 -14.70 -5.33
C SER A 110 -13.27 -15.67 -6.50
N GLU A 111 -14.01 -16.78 -6.45
CA GLU A 111 -14.05 -17.76 -7.55
C GLU A 111 -14.53 -17.10 -8.86
N SER A 112 -15.51 -16.20 -8.78
CA SER A 112 -16.00 -15.45 -9.94
C SER A 112 -14.91 -14.55 -10.53
N ASP A 113 -14.17 -13.83 -9.70
CA ASP A 113 -13.09 -12.95 -10.16
C ASP A 113 -11.96 -13.76 -10.79
N LEU A 114 -11.58 -14.89 -10.19
CA LEU A 114 -10.57 -15.78 -10.75
C LEU A 114 -11.00 -16.37 -12.09
N THR A 115 -12.25 -16.83 -12.19
CA THR A 115 -12.80 -17.38 -13.43
C THR A 115 -12.77 -16.35 -14.54
N THR A 116 -13.23 -15.12 -14.28
CA THR A 116 -13.14 -14.04 -15.27
C THR A 116 -11.68 -13.69 -15.60
N SER A 117 -10.81 -13.61 -14.60
CA SER A 117 -9.39 -13.26 -14.77
C SER A 117 -8.65 -14.26 -15.67
N PHE A 118 -8.91 -15.56 -15.50
CA PHE A 118 -8.25 -16.61 -16.29
C PHE A 118 -8.85 -16.81 -17.69
N ASN A 119 -10.02 -16.25 -17.97
CA ASN A 119 -10.67 -16.29 -19.29
C ASN A 119 -10.68 -14.93 -19.98
N THR A 120 -9.92 -13.96 -19.47
CA THR A 120 -9.68 -12.68 -20.17
C THR A 120 -8.67 -12.94 -21.30
N PRO A 121 -9.00 -12.64 -22.58
CA PRO A 121 -8.13 -12.91 -23.74
C PRO A 121 -6.76 -12.23 -23.69
#